data_AF-A0A2C6E6Z4-F1
#
_entry.id   AF-A0A2C6E6Z4-F1
#
_cell.length_a   1.000
_cell.length_b   1.000
_cell.length_c   1.000
_cell.angle_alpha   90.00
_cell.angle_beta   90.00
_cell.angle_gamma   90.00
#
_symmetry.space_group_name_H-M   'P 1'
#
loop_
_entity.id
_entity.type
_entity.pdbx_description
1 polymer ?
#
loop_
_entity_poly.entity_id
_entity_poly.type
_entity_poly.pdbx_seq_one_letter_code
_entity_poly.pdbx_strand_id
1 'polypeptide(L)'
;MRVANISEIHHIQSAAAQDFEVIKAEVEKGLAVLVEFAGCYCVLRQDRDGLCVVCAEGKNLRLIAPSIVALARKLQAPSIVYHTKRKALNRLLSAYSFVYESTDEEGYAVYRMALDG
;
A
#
# COMPACT_ATOMS: atom_id res chain seq x y z
N MET A 1 -8.16 -5.97 -10.27
CA MET A 1 -8.21 -5.54 -8.86
C MET A 1 -9.65 -5.20 -8.51
N ARG A 2 -10.15 -5.62 -7.35
CA ARG A 2 -11.49 -5.30 -6.84
C ARG A 2 -11.39 -4.59 -5.50
N VAL A 3 -12.41 -3.83 -5.13
CA VAL A 3 -12.59 -3.37 -3.74
C VAL A 3 -13.09 -4.56 -2.93
N ALA A 4 -12.39 -4.90 -1.85
CA ALA A 4 -12.74 -6.01 -0.96
C ALA A 4 -13.65 -5.54 0.17
N ASN A 5 -14.46 -6.45 0.71
CA ASN A 5 -15.33 -6.13 1.83
C ASN A 5 -14.51 -5.97 3.11
N ILE A 6 -14.93 -5.09 4.04
CA ILE A 6 -14.29 -4.92 5.34
C ILE A 6 -14.18 -6.25 6.12
N SER A 7 -15.11 -7.19 5.94
CA SER A 7 -15.02 -8.53 6.55
C SER A 7 -13.75 -9.30 6.17
N GLU A 8 -13.14 -8.95 5.04
CA GLU A 8 -11.91 -9.56 4.51
C GLU A 8 -10.64 -8.90 5.07
N ILE A 9 -10.75 -7.86 5.91
CA ILE A 9 -9.58 -7.09 6.38
C ILE A 9 -8.59 -7.92 7.20
N HIS A 10 -9.05 -9.01 7.83
CA HIS A 10 -8.21 -9.95 8.56
C HIS A 10 -7.07 -10.53 7.70
N HIS A 11 -7.17 -10.51 6.36
CA HIS A 11 -6.11 -10.96 5.46
C HIS A 11 -4.84 -10.11 5.48
N ILE A 12 -4.89 -8.89 6.02
CA ILE A 12 -3.71 -8.02 6.19
C ILE A 12 -3.20 -8.00 7.64
N GLN A 13 -3.77 -8.81 8.53
CA GLN A 13 -3.49 -8.74 9.97
C GLN A 13 -2.02 -9.03 10.28
N SER A 14 -1.40 -9.99 9.58
CA SER A 14 0.00 -10.29 9.80
C SER A 14 0.86 -9.11 9.37
N ALA A 15 0.61 -8.54 8.19
CA ALA A 15 1.37 -7.43 7.62
C ALA A 15 1.22 -6.14 8.43
N ALA A 16 0.00 -5.83 8.87
CA ALA A 16 -0.31 -4.66 9.68
C ALA A 16 0.23 -4.76 11.12
N ALA A 17 0.31 -5.98 11.68
CA ALA A 17 0.82 -6.21 13.03
C ALA A 17 0.17 -5.26 14.07
N GLN A 18 0.99 -4.43 14.73
CA GLN A 18 0.53 -3.46 15.74
C GLN A 18 -0.39 -2.35 15.19
N ASP A 19 -0.32 -2.08 13.88
CA ASP A 19 -1.08 -1.01 13.23
C ASP A 19 -2.47 -1.50 12.74
N PHE A 20 -2.79 -2.78 12.95
CA PHE A 20 -4.00 -3.39 12.38
C PHE A 20 -5.29 -2.69 12.77
N GLU A 21 -5.50 -2.37 14.04
CA GLU A 21 -6.72 -1.71 14.50
C GLU A 21 -6.85 -0.28 13.96
N VAL A 22 -5.72 0.42 13.81
CA VAL A 22 -5.69 1.77 13.22
C VAL A 22 -6.09 1.70 11.75
N ILE A 23 -5.45 0.82 10.98
CA ILE A 23 -5.74 0.63 9.55
C ILE A 23 -7.18 0.18 9.35
N LYS A 24 -7.69 -0.71 10.20
CA LYS A 24 -9.09 -1.13 10.16
C LYS A 24 -10.05 0.03 10.37
N ALA A 25 -9.81 0.87 11.36
CA ALA A 25 -10.63 2.06 11.60
C ALA A 25 -10.59 3.05 10.44
N GLU A 26 -9.44 3.19 9.75
CA GLU A 26 -9.34 4.01 8.54
C GLU A 26 -10.21 3.48 7.39
N VAL A 27 -10.23 2.16 7.18
CA VAL A 27 -11.08 1.53 6.15
C VAL A 27 -12.57 1.66 6.52
N GLU A 28 -12.93 1.43 7.78
CA GLU A 28 -14.32 1.57 8.26
C GLU A 28 -14.85 3.00 8.11
N LYS A 29 -14.00 4.00 8.32
CA LYS A 29 -14.34 5.42 8.15
C LYS A 29 -14.32 5.89 6.69
N GLY A 30 -13.94 5.01 5.75
CA GLY A 30 -13.80 5.37 4.34
C GLY A 30 -12.61 6.29 4.03
N LEU A 31 -11.65 6.39 4.96
CA LEU A 31 -10.39 7.14 4.76
C LEU A 31 -9.41 6.35 3.91
N ALA A 32 -9.49 5.01 3.97
CA ALA A 32 -8.71 4.09 3.15
C ALA A 32 -9.61 3.03 2.50
N VAL A 33 -9.11 2.37 1.46
CA VAL A 33 -9.83 1.34 0.72
C VAL A 33 -9.06 0.04 0.76
N LEU A 34 -9.73 -1.04 1.20
CA LEU A 34 -9.22 -2.39 1.07
C LEU A 34 -9.46 -2.89 -0.35
N VAL A 35 -8.40 -3.35 -1.02
CA VAL A 35 -8.46 -3.94 -2.36
C VAL A 35 -7.86 -5.33 -2.38
N GLU A 36 -8.34 -6.15 -3.32
CA GLU A 36 -7.82 -7.50 -3.55
C GLU A 36 -7.48 -7.70 -5.02
N PHE A 37 -6.37 -8.40 -5.26
CA PHE A 37 -6.00 -8.91 -6.57
C PHE A 37 -5.19 -10.20 -6.46
N ALA A 38 -5.69 -11.26 -7.09
CA ALA A 38 -5.02 -12.56 -7.18
C ALA A 38 -4.56 -13.12 -5.82
N GLY A 39 -5.38 -12.98 -4.78
CA GLY A 39 -5.05 -13.41 -3.42
C GLY A 39 -4.01 -12.54 -2.72
N CYS A 40 -3.81 -11.31 -3.19
CA CYS A 40 -3.08 -10.26 -2.49
C CYS A 40 -4.07 -9.18 -2.04
N TYR A 41 -4.04 -8.87 -0.75
CA TYR A 41 -4.84 -7.81 -0.15
C TYR A 41 -3.96 -6.60 0.11
N CYS A 42 -4.46 -5.42 -0.20
CA CYS A 42 -3.78 -4.15 0.04
C CYS A 42 -4.75 -3.11 0.59
N VAL A 43 -4.26 -2.24 1.46
CA VAL A 43 -4.99 -1.04 1.88
C VAL A 43 -4.34 0.16 1.22
N LEU A 44 -5.16 0.92 0.49
CA LEU A 44 -4.74 2.10 -0.26
C LEU A 44 -5.40 3.33 0.34
N ARG A 45 -4.63 4.39 0.54
CA ARG A 45 -5.10 5.69 1.02
C ARG A 45 -4.68 6.77 0.04
N GLN A 46 -5.56 7.73 -0.22
CA GLN A 46 -5.20 8.89 -1.04
C GLN A 46 -4.72 10.00 -0.11
N ASP A 47 -3.43 10.32 -0.17
CA ASP A 47 -2.81 11.40 0.58
C ASP A 47 -2.52 12.59 -0.36
N ARG A 48 -2.17 13.75 0.22
CA ARG A 48 -1.84 14.96 -0.58
C ARG A 48 -0.68 14.71 -1.55
N ASP A 49 0.24 13.85 -1.15
CA ASP A 49 1.46 13.57 -1.92
C ASP A 49 1.29 12.41 -2.90
N GLY A 50 0.12 11.77 -2.96
CA GLY A 50 -0.19 10.71 -3.91
C GLY A 50 -0.95 9.51 -3.34
N LEU A 51 -0.84 8.36 -4.01
CA LEU A 51 -1.47 7.13 -3.58
C LEU A 51 -0.56 6.40 -2.58
N CYS A 52 -0.98 6.29 -1.33
CA CYS A 52 -0.26 5.59 -0.28
C CYS A 52 -0.69 4.11 -0.21
N VAL A 53 0.27 3.20 -0.26
CA VAL A 53 0.08 1.78 0.05
C VAL A 53 0.38 1.60 1.54
N VAL A 54 -0.68 1.57 2.34
CA VAL A 54 -0.60 1.52 3.81
C VAL A 54 -0.14 0.14 4.28
N CYS A 55 -0.72 -0.90 3.69
CA CYS A 55 -0.41 -2.28 4.04
C CYS A 55 -0.67 -3.20 2.85
N ALA A 56 0.11 -4.27 2.72
CA ALA A 56 -0.04 -5.26 1.66
C ALA A 56 0.39 -6.65 2.14
N GLU A 57 -0.45 -7.65 1.90
CA GLU A 57 -0.21 -9.04 2.27
C GLU A 57 -0.71 -10.01 1.20
N GLY A 58 -0.01 -11.14 1.03
CA GLY A 58 -0.44 -12.24 0.18
C GLY A 58 0.64 -12.74 -0.78
N LYS A 59 0.30 -13.80 -1.51
CA LYS A 59 1.28 -14.56 -2.32
C LYS A 59 1.72 -13.82 -3.60
N ASN A 60 0.91 -12.88 -4.07
CA ASN A 60 1.05 -12.26 -5.39
C ASN A 60 1.29 -10.74 -5.34
N LEU A 61 2.03 -10.28 -4.32
CA LEU A 61 2.46 -8.89 -4.14
C LEU A 61 3.11 -8.26 -5.39
N ARG A 62 3.85 -9.05 -6.18
CA ARG A 62 4.45 -8.55 -7.44
C ARG A 62 3.41 -8.32 -8.54
N LEU A 63 2.31 -9.06 -8.55
CA LEU A 63 1.27 -8.97 -9.58
C LEU A 63 0.28 -7.83 -9.33
N ILE A 64 0.10 -7.42 -8.07
CA ILE A 64 -0.78 -6.29 -7.74
C ILE A 64 -0.13 -4.94 -8.06
N ALA A 65 1.20 -4.82 -8.00
CA ALA A 65 1.90 -3.56 -8.21
C ALA A 65 1.58 -2.84 -9.54
N PRO A 66 1.52 -3.49 -10.73
CA PRO A 66 1.08 -2.82 -11.96
C PRO A 66 -0.36 -2.29 -11.88
N SER A 67 -1.23 -2.97 -11.13
CA SER A 67 -2.61 -2.51 -10.90
C SER A 67 -2.64 -1.27 -10.01
N ILE A 68 -1.77 -1.19 -8.99
CA ILE A 68 -1.63 0.00 -8.13
C ILE A 68 -1.10 1.17 -8.96
N VAL A 69 -0.11 0.94 -9.82
CA VAL A 69 0.43 1.97 -10.74
C VAL A 69 -0.65 2.47 -11.71
N ALA A 70 -1.42 1.57 -12.32
CA ALA A 70 -2.51 1.95 -13.20
C ALA A 70 -3.60 2.75 -12.47
N LEU A 71 -3.93 2.37 -11.24
CA LEU A 71 -4.88 3.10 -10.40
C LEU A 71 -4.36 4.51 -10.08
N ALA A 72 -3.11 4.62 -9.63
CA ALA A 72 -2.51 5.90 -9.29
C ALA A 72 -2.47 6.86 -10.51
N ARG A 73 -2.13 6.34 -11.70
CA ARG A 73 -2.21 7.10 -12.96
C ARG A 73 -3.64 7.55 -13.28
N LYS A 74 -4.63 6.67 -13.10
CA LYS A 74 -6.05 7.01 -13.32
C LYS A 74 -6.53 8.11 -12.36
N LEU A 75 -6.02 8.11 -11.13
CA LEU A 75 -6.27 9.13 -10.12
C LEU A 75 -5.46 10.41 -10.33
N GLN A 76 -4.58 10.45 -11.34
CA GLN A 76 -3.62 11.54 -11.57
C GLN A 76 -2.79 11.84 -10.32
N ALA A 77 -2.47 10.80 -9.54
CA ALA A 77 -1.64 10.95 -8.37
C ALA A 77 -0.19 11.28 -8.82
N PRO A 78 0.47 12.27 -8.21
CA PRO A 78 1.84 12.65 -8.56
C PRO A 78 2.85 11.55 -8.19
N SER A 79 2.52 10.73 -7.20
CA SER A 79 3.40 9.64 -6.78
C SER A 79 2.64 8.48 -6.12
N ILE A 80 3.38 7.39 -5.89
CA ILE A 80 2.97 6.27 -5.04
C ILE A 80 3.94 6.20 -3.88
N VAL A 81 3.42 6.10 -2.66
CA VAL A 81 4.21 6.05 -1.42
C VAL A 81 3.90 4.76 -0.67
N TYR A 82 4.89 4.16 -0.01
CA TYR A 82 4.63 3.12 0.97
C TYR A 82 5.60 3.20 2.15
N HIS A 83 5.11 2.81 3.32
CA HIS A 83 5.86 2.83 4.58
C HIS A 83 6.07 1.38 5.02
N THR A 84 7.30 1.00 5.35
CA THR A 84 7.54 -0.38 5.80
C THR A 84 8.70 -0.51 6.78
N LYS A 85 8.49 -1.33 7.82
CA LYS A 85 9.55 -1.89 8.66
C LYS A 85 10.11 -3.20 8.10
N ARG A 86 9.46 -3.79 7.08
CA ARG A 86 9.78 -5.11 6.54
C ARG A 86 10.69 -5.01 5.32
N LYS A 87 11.96 -5.39 5.48
CA LYS A 87 12.94 -5.46 4.38
C LYS A 87 12.48 -6.33 3.19
N ALA A 88 11.67 -7.36 3.45
CA ALA A 88 11.14 -8.25 2.40
C ALA A 88 10.19 -7.52 1.43
N LEU A 89 9.41 -6.55 1.92
CA LEU A 89 8.52 -5.75 1.08
C LEU A 89 9.31 -4.84 0.15
N ASN A 90 10.37 -4.20 0.65
CA ASN A 90 11.32 -3.45 -0.19
C ASN A 90 11.90 -4.35 -1.30
N ARG A 91 12.38 -5.56 -0.99
CA ARG A 91 12.89 -6.50 -2.01
C ARG A 91 11.84 -6.90 -3.05
N LEU A 92 10.56 -6.93 -2.68
CA LEU A 92 9.47 -7.22 -3.62
C LEU A 92 9.19 -6.02 -4.54
N LEU A 93 9.32 -4.81 -4.01
CA LEU A 93 9.01 -3.56 -4.69
C LEU A 93 10.22 -2.91 -5.36
N SER A 94 11.43 -3.40 -5.13
CA SER A 94 12.66 -2.93 -5.80
C SER A 94 12.67 -3.18 -7.31
N ALA A 95 11.77 -4.04 -7.81
CA ALA A 95 11.54 -4.21 -9.25
C ALA A 95 10.79 -3.02 -9.88
N TYR A 96 10.28 -2.12 -9.05
CA TYR A 96 9.58 -0.89 -9.43
C TYR A 96 10.42 0.31 -9.02
N SER A 97 10.25 1.45 -9.69
CA SER A 97 11.04 2.68 -9.52
C SER A 97 10.81 3.40 -8.18
N PHE A 98 10.54 2.67 -7.10
CA PHE A 98 10.47 3.21 -5.75
C PHE A 98 11.87 3.53 -5.24
N VAL A 99 12.06 4.79 -4.85
CA VAL A 99 13.29 5.30 -4.26
C VAL A 99 13.06 5.46 -2.76
N TYR A 100 14.05 5.08 -1.96
CA TYR A 100 14.04 5.38 -0.53
C TYR A 100 14.12 6.90 -0.33
N GLU A 101 13.18 7.46 0.42
CA GLU A 101 13.10 8.90 0.68
C GLU A 101 13.63 9.22 2.08
N SER A 102 13.10 8.53 3.10
CA SER A 102 13.43 8.79 4.49
C SER A 102 13.05 7.62 5.40
N THR A 103 13.40 7.72 6.67
CA THR A 103 12.82 6.90 7.74
C THR A 103 12.02 7.85 8.63
N ASP A 104 10.77 7.53 8.92
CA ASP A 104 9.93 8.35 9.78
C ASP A 104 10.31 8.21 11.27
N GLU A 105 9.70 9.05 12.12
CA GLU A 105 9.97 9.10 13.57
C GLU A 105 9.66 7.76 14.28
N GLU A 106 8.81 6.93 13.67
CA GLU A 106 8.41 5.62 14.18
C GLU A 106 9.28 4.48 13.64
N GLY A 107 10.27 4.79 12.79
CA GLY A 107 11.24 3.85 12.24
C GLY A 107 10.77 3.10 10.99
N TYR A 108 9.72 3.55 10.30
CA TYR A 108 9.34 3.00 9.00
C TYR A 108 10.20 3.63 7.90
N ALA A 109 10.73 2.80 7.02
CA ALA A 109 11.36 3.29 5.80
C ALA A 109 10.27 3.69 4.81
N VAL A 110 10.33 4.94 4.35
CA VAL A 110 9.42 5.56 3.39
C VAL A 110 10.04 5.45 2.01
N TYR A 111 9.26 4.93 1.06
CA TYR A 111 9.65 4.81 -0.33
C TYR A 111 8.63 5.51 -1.21
N ARG A 112 9.13 6.21 -2.21
CA ARG A 112 8.31 6.95 -3.17
C ARG A 112 8.67 6.58 -4.59
N MET A 113 7.65 6.36 -5.40
CA MET A 113 7.76 6.29 -6.85
C MET A 113 7.05 7.50 -7.44
N ALA A 114 7.81 8.43 -8.02
CA ALA A 114 7.23 9.50 -8.82
C ALA A 114 6.52 8.88 -10.03
N LEU A 115 5.31 9.35 -10.31
CA LEU A 115 4.56 8.99 -11.51
C LEU A 115 4.74 10.00 -12.64
N ASP A 116 5.52 11.05 -12.36
CA ASP A 116 5.80 12.17 -13.25
C ASP A 116 6.35 11.70 -14.60
N GLY A 117 5.54 11.97 -15.62
CA GLY A 117 5.88 12.16 -17.03
C GLY A 117 5.11 13.39 -17.50
#